data_AF-A0A821WSM7-F1
#
_entry.id   AF-A0A821WSM7-F1
#
_cell.length_a   1.000
_cell.length_b   1.000
_cell.length_c   1.000
_cell.angle_alpha   90.00
_cell.angle_beta   90.00
_cell.angle_gamma   90.00
#
_symmetry.space_group_name_H-M   'P 1'
#
loop_
_entity.id
_entity.type
_entity.pdbx_description
1 polymer ?
#
loop_
_entity_poly.entity_id
_entity_poly.type
_entity_poly.pdbx_seq_one_letter_code
_entity_poly.pdbx_strand_id
1 'polypeptide(L)'
;MVNTSCAVFRCTSSSHKNKGLRFHQFPRDERCHLWVKACNRADLLAKDIDQLKNMHICSLHFEHRMYGKLLLKKSAVPTLNIPATRTVSTQTDNPDAHMALHILTSQGVQTEGRYERSAVNLDQFLKACDEFLPRSLGSFVKAHIYVADQTR
;
A
#
# COMPACT_ATOMS: atom_id res chain seq x y z
N MET A 1 8.16 -33.63 -1.16
CA MET A 1 7.44 -32.45 -1.69
C MET A 1 7.86 -31.23 -0.89
N VAL A 2 8.45 -30.23 -1.53
CA VAL A 2 8.79 -28.98 -0.84
C VAL A 2 7.49 -28.26 -0.49
N ASN A 3 7.30 -27.94 0.79
CA ASN A 3 6.15 -27.17 1.23
C ASN A 3 6.39 -25.70 0.88
N THR A 4 5.64 -25.20 -0.11
CA THR A 4 5.75 -23.82 -0.56
C THR A 4 4.63 -23.01 0.08
N SER A 5 4.97 -22.01 0.89
CA SER A 5 4.02 -21.08 1.49
C SER A 5 4.00 -19.74 0.76
N CYS A 6 2.85 -19.08 0.75
CA CYS A 6 2.75 -17.72 0.21
C CYS A 6 3.48 -16.71 1.11
N ALA A 7 4.20 -15.78 0.49
CA ALA A 7 4.93 -14.73 1.17
C ALA A 7 4.07 -13.53 1.59
N VAL A 8 2.86 -13.37 1.04
CA VAL A 8 1.98 -12.23 1.34
C VAL A 8 1.51 -12.27 2.79
N PHE A 9 1.54 -11.12 3.48
CA PHE A 9 1.15 -11.01 4.89
C PHE A 9 -0.27 -11.56 5.11
N ARG A 10 -0.41 -12.42 6.12
CA ARG A 10 -1.64 -13.15 6.49
C ARG A 10 -2.21 -14.10 5.42
N CYS A 11 -1.52 -14.34 4.30
CA CYS A 11 -1.91 -15.41 3.39
C CYS A 11 -1.47 -16.76 3.95
N THR A 12 -2.43 -17.64 4.26
CA THR A 12 -2.17 -18.99 4.79
C THR A 12 -2.11 -20.05 3.70
N SER A 13 -2.10 -19.64 2.42
CA SER A 13 -2.05 -20.55 1.28
C SER A 13 -0.71 -21.28 1.23
N SER A 14 -0.76 -22.60 1.08
CA SER A 14 0.44 -23.42 0.88
C SER A 14 0.20 -24.51 -0.15
N SER A 15 1.27 -25.02 -0.77
CA SER A 15 1.18 -26.10 -1.76
C SER A 15 0.55 -27.38 -1.16
N HIS A 16 0.72 -27.60 0.14
CA HIS A 16 0.13 -28.73 0.84
C HIS A 16 -1.38 -28.56 1.09
N LYS A 17 -1.81 -27.36 1.51
CA LYS A 17 -3.22 -27.05 1.83
C LYS A 17 -4.05 -26.77 0.57
N ASN A 18 -3.42 -26.20 -0.46
CA ASN A 18 -4.09 -25.66 -1.65
C ASN A 18 -3.45 -26.22 -2.92
N LYS A 19 -3.67 -27.51 -3.19
CA LYS A 19 -3.07 -28.23 -4.35
C LYS A 19 -3.43 -27.64 -5.72
N GLY A 20 -4.52 -26.88 -5.83
CA GLY A 20 -4.95 -26.23 -7.07
C GLY A 20 -4.35 -24.85 -7.32
N LEU A 21 -3.61 -24.27 -6.36
CA LEU A 21 -3.01 -22.94 -6.53
C LEU A 21 -1.62 -23.06 -7.15
N ARG A 22 -1.32 -22.13 -8.06
CA ARG A 22 0.04 -21.96 -8.59
C ARG A 22 0.82 -21.04 -7.66
N PHE A 23 2.08 -21.37 -7.42
CA PHE A 23 3.00 -20.56 -6.62
C PHE A 23 4.07 -20.00 -7.54
N HIS A 24 4.16 -18.67 -7.61
CA HIS A 24 5.09 -17.96 -8.48
C HIS A 24 6.28 -17.47 -7.67
N GLN A 25 7.48 -17.84 -8.10
CA GLN A 25 8.73 -17.40 -7.50
C GLN A 25 8.93 -15.90 -7.70
N PHE A 26 9.62 -15.23 -6.76
CA PHE A 26 9.98 -13.83 -6.94
C PHE A 26 10.83 -13.63 -8.21
N PRO A 27 10.54 -12.61 -9.03
CA PRO A 27 11.33 -12.30 -10.21
C PRO A 27 12.72 -11.77 -9.81
N ARG A 28 13.70 -11.93 -10.70
CA ARG A 28 15.04 -11.33 -10.58
C ARG A 28 15.15 -9.96 -11.25
N ASP A 29 14.05 -9.49 -11.83
CA ASP A 29 13.97 -8.20 -12.50
C ASP A 29 13.54 -7.10 -11.51
N GLU A 30 13.44 -5.88 -12.03
CA GLU A 30 13.04 -4.71 -11.24
C GLU A 30 11.73 -4.94 -10.48
N ARG A 31 10.80 -5.77 -10.94
CA ARG A 31 9.51 -5.94 -10.24
C ARG A 31 9.63 -6.68 -8.91
N CYS A 32 10.81 -7.24 -8.58
CA CYS A 32 11.06 -7.85 -7.29
C CYS A 32 10.67 -6.89 -6.14
N HIS A 33 11.07 -5.61 -6.23
CA HIS A 33 10.73 -4.62 -5.20
C HIS A 33 9.23 -4.35 -5.11
N LEU A 34 8.49 -4.40 -6.23
CA LEU A 34 7.04 -4.24 -6.25
C LEU A 34 6.33 -5.42 -5.57
N TRP A 35 6.82 -6.64 -5.81
CA TRP A 35 6.31 -7.85 -5.17
C TRP A 35 6.59 -7.85 -3.67
N VAL A 36 7.77 -7.40 -3.25
CA VAL A 36 8.11 -7.25 -1.82
C VAL A 36 7.18 -6.25 -1.14
N LYS A 37 6.97 -5.06 -1.75
CA LYS A 37 6.03 -4.05 -1.25
C LYS A 37 4.62 -4.61 -1.11
N ALA A 38 4.14 -5.33 -2.12
CA ALA A 38 2.82 -5.94 -2.11
C ALA A 38 2.68 -7.06 -1.05
N CYS A 39 3.76 -7.72 -0.65
CA CYS A 39 3.68 -8.69 0.45
C CYS A 39 3.42 -8.03 1.81
N ASN A 40 3.67 -6.73 1.95
CA ASN A 40 3.48 -5.94 3.18
C ASN A 40 4.12 -6.59 4.41
N ARG A 41 5.37 -7.02 4.25
CA ARG A 41 6.17 -7.73 5.24
C ARG A 41 7.51 -7.04 5.44
N ALA A 42 7.75 -6.51 6.63
CA ALA A 42 8.99 -5.80 6.95
C ALA A 42 10.23 -6.69 6.81
N ASP A 43 10.09 -7.99 7.08
CA ASP A 43 11.19 -8.95 6.95
C ASP A 43 11.62 -9.22 5.50
N LEU A 44 10.75 -8.96 4.52
CA LEU A 44 11.09 -9.09 3.11
C LEU A 44 11.76 -7.83 2.54
N LEU A 45 11.51 -6.65 3.14
CA LEU A 45 12.12 -5.38 2.72
C LEU A 45 13.63 -5.32 2.98
N ALA A 46 14.09 -6.01 4.03
CA ALA A 46 15.51 -6.08 4.37
C ALA A 46 16.27 -7.20 3.63
N LYS A 47 15.58 -7.98 2.78
CA LYS A 47 16.18 -9.12 2.08
C LYS A 47 16.63 -8.75 0.68
N ASP A 48 17.75 -9.34 0.29
CA ASP A 48 18.26 -9.21 -1.07
C ASP A 48 17.59 -10.18 -2.06
N ILE A 49 17.70 -9.92 -3.36
CA ILE A 49 17.03 -10.71 -4.42
C ILE A 49 17.36 -12.20 -4.31
N ASP A 50 18.61 -12.55 -4.00
CA ASP A 50 19.03 -13.94 -3.84
C ASP A 50 18.46 -14.62 -2.60
N GLN A 51 18.07 -13.87 -1.58
CA GLN A 51 17.36 -14.39 -0.41
C GLN A 51 15.86 -14.58 -0.69
N LEU A 52 15.31 -13.82 -1.64
CA LEU A 52 13.91 -13.90 -2.08
C LEU A 52 13.67 -15.01 -3.11
N LYS A 53 14.72 -15.60 -3.69
CA LYS A 53 14.60 -16.66 -4.70
C LYS A 53 13.79 -17.87 -4.23
N ASN A 54 13.76 -18.19 -2.94
CA ASN A 54 12.98 -19.33 -2.44
C ASN A 54 11.57 -18.95 -1.98
N MET A 55 11.23 -17.66 -2.05
CA MET A 55 9.92 -17.13 -1.67
C MET A 55 8.96 -17.15 -2.85
N HIS A 56 7.67 -17.29 -2.55
CA HIS A 56 6.64 -17.48 -3.56
C HIS A 56 5.36 -16.72 -3.22
N ILE A 57 4.62 -16.30 -4.25
CA ILE A 57 3.30 -15.70 -4.14
C ILE A 57 2.29 -16.60 -4.85
N CYS A 58 1.17 -16.93 -4.20
CA CYS A 58 0.16 -17.79 -4.82
C CYS A 58 -0.67 -17.04 -5.89
N SER A 59 -1.32 -17.79 -6.77
CA SER A 59 -2.09 -17.25 -7.90
C SER A 59 -3.29 -16.40 -7.49
N LEU A 60 -3.73 -16.44 -6.23
CA LEU A 60 -4.82 -15.59 -5.74
C LEU A 60 -4.46 -14.10 -5.78
N HIS A 61 -3.17 -13.76 -5.76
CA HIS A 61 -2.72 -12.37 -5.73
C HIS A 61 -2.50 -11.76 -7.12
N PHE A 62 -2.64 -12.54 -8.19
CA PHE A 62 -2.44 -12.08 -9.56
C PHE A 62 -3.75 -12.15 -10.32
N GLU A 63 -4.06 -11.09 -11.06
CA GLU A 63 -5.20 -11.11 -11.95
C GLU A 63 -4.96 -12.03 -13.14
N HIS A 64 -6.03 -12.58 -13.69
CA HIS A 64 -5.95 -13.46 -14.86
C HIS A 64 -5.25 -12.79 -16.05
N ARG A 65 -5.45 -11.48 -16.25
CA ARG A 65 -4.85 -10.71 -17.36
C ARG A 65 -3.31 -10.64 -17.32
N MET A 66 -2.71 -10.90 -16.16
CA MET A 66 -1.26 -10.87 -15.96
C MET A 66 -0.57 -12.18 -16.37
N TYR A 67 -1.34 -13.23 -16.65
CA TYR A 67 -0.81 -14.49 -17.16
C TYR A 67 -0.57 -14.41 -18.67
N GLY A 68 0.60 -14.89 -19.09
CA GLY A 68 0.87 -15.24 -20.48
C GLY A 68 0.55 -16.72 -20.74
N LYS A 69 1.08 -17.27 -21.85
CA LYS A 69 0.84 -18.67 -22.24
C LYS A 69 1.36 -19.69 -21.22
N LEU A 70 2.51 -19.43 -20.60
CA LEU A 70 3.16 -20.37 -19.67
C LEU A 70 3.51 -19.72 -18.31
N LEU A 71 3.94 -18.46 -18.35
CA LEU A 71 4.43 -17.69 -17.19
C LEU A 71 3.68 -16.37 -17.04
N LEU A 72 3.89 -15.69 -15.92
CA LEU A 72 3.45 -14.31 -15.72
C LEU A 72 4.14 -13.37 -16.73
N LYS A 73 3.40 -12.38 -17.23
CA LYS A 73 3.91 -11.33 -18.11
C LYS A 73 5.01 -10.53 -17.41
N LYS A 74 5.86 -9.85 -18.19
CA LYS A 74 6.92 -8.95 -17.66
C LYS A 74 6.40 -7.72 -16.91
N SER A 75 5.10 -7.44 -16.97
CA SER A 75 4.44 -6.37 -16.20
C SER A 75 3.63 -6.89 -15.01
N ALA A 76 3.58 -8.20 -14.80
CA ALA A 76 2.80 -8.81 -13.73
C ALA A 76 3.33 -8.41 -12.35
N VAL A 77 2.42 -7.90 -11.52
CA VAL A 77 2.66 -7.57 -10.12
C VAL A 77 1.45 -8.04 -9.30
N PRO A 78 1.63 -8.52 -8.08
CA PRO A 78 0.51 -8.97 -7.28
C PRO A 78 -0.34 -7.76 -6.87
N THR A 79 -1.60 -7.73 -7.30
CA THR A 79 -2.56 -6.63 -7.07
C THR A 79 -3.80 -7.07 -6.32
N LEU A 80 -4.09 -8.37 -6.28
CA LEU A 80 -5.30 -8.91 -5.64
C LEU A 80 -5.01 -9.38 -4.22
N ASN A 81 -6.00 -9.24 -3.34
CA ASN A 81 -5.96 -9.71 -1.96
C ASN A 81 -4.69 -9.26 -1.22
N ILE A 82 -4.21 -8.05 -1.55
CA ILE A 82 -3.03 -7.47 -0.92
C ILE A 82 -3.45 -6.91 0.43
N PRO A 83 -2.73 -7.24 1.51
CA PRO A 83 -2.97 -6.68 2.83
C PRO A 83 -2.92 -5.16 2.75
N ALA A 84 -4.07 -4.50 2.98
CA ALA A 84 -4.14 -3.05 2.99
C ALA A 84 -3.17 -2.51 4.06
N THR A 85 -2.09 -1.88 3.62
CA THR A 85 -1.50 -0.80 4.41
C THR A 85 -2.62 0.19 4.64
N ARG A 86 -2.86 0.61 5.88
CA ARG A 86 -3.74 1.74 6.19
C ARG A 86 -3.12 3.02 5.66
N THR A 87 -2.94 3.12 4.35
CA THR A 87 -2.94 4.39 3.64
C THR A 87 -4.39 4.79 3.61
N VAL A 88 -4.70 5.87 4.32
CA VAL A 88 -6.00 6.55 4.28
C VAL A 88 -6.19 7.03 2.85
N SER A 89 -6.69 6.15 1.99
CA SER A 89 -7.26 6.52 0.71
C SER A 89 -8.68 6.95 1.03
N THR A 90 -8.91 8.26 1.19
CA THR A 90 -10.25 8.83 1.16
C THR A 90 -10.82 8.64 -0.24
N GLN A 91 -11.37 7.46 -0.50
CA GLN A 91 -12.38 7.24 -1.53
C GLN A 91 -13.68 6.97 -0.78
N THR A 92 -14.36 8.05 -0.38
CA THR A 92 -15.76 8.00 0.05
C THR A 92 -16.62 8.46 -1.12
N ASP A 93 -16.94 7.51 -2.00
CA ASP A 93 -18.17 7.58 -2.78
C ASP A 93 -19.30 7.03 -1.88
N ASN A 94 -19.82 7.83 -0.94
CA ASN A 94 -21.19 7.70 -0.42
C ASN A 94 -21.54 8.89 0.53
N PRO A 95 -22.71 9.56 0.39
CA PRO A 95 -22.97 10.84 1.07
C PRO A 95 -23.70 10.76 2.43
N ASP A 96 -23.83 9.59 3.09
CA ASP A 96 -24.67 9.50 4.32
C ASP A 96 -24.09 8.61 5.43
N ALA A 97 -23.09 9.10 6.16
CA ALA A 97 -22.76 8.52 7.48
C ALA A 97 -22.22 9.59 8.44
N HIS A 98 -23.15 10.37 9.00
CA HIS A 98 -22.96 11.03 10.29
C HIS A 98 -22.73 9.96 11.38
N MET A 99 -21.49 9.74 11.82
CA MET A 99 -21.25 9.12 13.13
C MET A 99 -20.01 9.71 13.79
N ALA A 100 -20.30 10.35 14.93
CA ALA A 100 -19.40 11.12 15.76
C ALA A 100 -18.16 10.33 16.24
N LEU A 101 -17.00 10.97 16.16
CA LEU A 101 -15.78 10.50 16.79
C LEU A 101 -15.88 10.75 18.30
N HIS A 102 -16.37 9.77 19.04
CA HIS A 102 -16.33 9.79 20.50
C HIS A 102 -14.88 9.65 20.96
N ILE A 103 -14.38 10.70 21.58
CA ILE A 103 -13.10 10.77 22.29
C ILE A 103 -13.18 9.80 23.47
N LEU A 104 -12.41 8.71 23.45
CA LEU A 104 -12.11 7.94 24.65
C LEU A 104 -10.87 8.55 25.30
N THR A 105 -11.13 9.31 26.36
CA THR A 105 -10.16 9.89 27.27
C THR A 105 -9.39 8.78 27.98
N SER A 106 -8.16 8.49 27.55
CA SER A 106 -7.23 7.66 28.32
C SER A 106 -6.59 8.51 29.40
N GLN A 107 -6.82 8.14 30.65
CA GLN A 107 -6.12 8.64 31.82
C GLN A 107 -4.61 8.35 31.69
N GLY A 108 -3.81 9.40 31.85
CA GLY A 108 -2.47 9.42 32.45
C GLY A 108 -1.38 8.51 31.88
N VAL A 109 -0.54 9.05 30.99
CA VAL A 109 0.92 8.90 31.08
C VAL A 109 1.55 10.24 30.66
N GLN A 110 2.28 10.84 31.60
CA GLN A 110 3.11 12.02 31.36
C GLN A 110 4.34 11.58 30.55
N THR A 111 4.51 12.11 29.35
CA THR A 111 5.81 12.20 28.70
C THR A 111 5.98 13.62 28.21
N GLU A 112 6.83 14.36 28.92
CA GLU A 112 7.23 15.72 28.55
C GLU A 112 7.95 15.70 27.21
N GLY A 113 7.30 16.27 26.21
CA GLY A 113 7.84 16.53 24.89
C GLY A 113 6.94 17.59 24.28
N ARG A 114 7.45 18.83 24.25
CA ARG A 114 6.77 20.03 23.74
C ARG A 114 6.43 19.86 22.25
N TYR A 115 5.35 19.16 21.93
CA TYR A 115 4.75 19.13 20.59
C TYR A 115 3.91 20.39 20.44
N GLU A 116 4.58 21.46 20.02
CA GLU A 116 3.97 22.72 19.63
C GLU A 116 3.14 22.44 18.37
N ARG A 117 1.82 22.28 18.55
CA ARG A 117 0.88 22.05 17.46
C ARG A 117 0.71 23.36 16.68
N SER A 118 1.70 23.71 15.87
CA SER A 118 1.59 24.81 14.91
C SER A 118 0.57 24.40 13.85
N ALA A 119 -0.58 25.07 13.85
CA ALA A 119 -1.56 24.94 12.78
C ALA A 119 -0.88 25.33 11.46
N VAL A 120 -0.75 24.37 10.55
CA VAL A 120 -0.16 24.61 9.22
C VAL A 120 -1.13 25.49 8.45
N ASN A 121 -0.72 26.71 8.09
CA ASN A 121 -1.55 27.61 7.31
C ASN A 121 -1.58 27.20 5.82
N LEU A 122 -2.54 27.72 5.07
CA LEU A 122 -2.75 27.35 3.68
C LEU A 122 -1.52 27.64 2.81
N ASP A 123 -0.83 28.75 3.04
CA ASP A 123 0.39 29.11 2.30
C ASP A 123 1.52 28.09 2.52
N GLN A 124 1.70 27.63 3.76
CA GLN A 124 2.67 26.61 4.13
C GLN A 124 2.36 25.26 3.46
N PHE A 125 1.07 24.92 3.33
CA PHE A 125 0.63 23.72 2.63
C PHE A 125 0.88 23.82 1.11
N LEU A 126 0.50 24.94 0.48
CA LEU A 126 0.67 25.14 -0.95
C LEU A 126 2.16 25.14 -1.37
N LYS A 127 3.04 25.68 -0.51
CA LYS A 127 4.49 25.60 -0.69
C LYS A 127 5.00 24.16 -0.64
N ALA A 128 4.55 23.36 0.32
CA ALA A 128 4.92 21.94 0.38
C ALA A 128 4.42 21.17 -0.85
N CYS A 129 3.26 21.51 -1.40
CA CYS A 129 2.77 20.90 -2.63
C CYS A 129 3.71 21.13 -3.84
N ASP A 130 4.34 22.29 -3.95
CA ASP A 130 5.30 22.56 -5.03
C ASP A 130 6.63 21.81 -4.86
N GLU A 131 7.02 21.57 -3.60
CA GLU A 131 8.29 20.93 -3.28
C GLU A 131 8.23 19.41 -3.43
N PHE A 132 7.10 18.78 -3.07
CA PHE A 132 7.00 17.32 -2.96
C PHE A 132 6.13 16.65 -4.02
N LEU A 133 5.29 17.39 -4.76
CA LEU A 133 4.44 16.80 -5.79
C LEU A 133 5.00 17.06 -7.20
N PRO A 134 4.82 16.11 -8.15
CA PRO A 134 5.05 16.38 -9.56
C PRO A 134 4.26 17.61 -10.02
N ARG A 135 4.83 18.45 -10.89
CA ARG A 135 4.25 19.75 -11.30
C ARG A 135 2.78 19.68 -11.72
N SER A 136 2.39 18.61 -12.43
CA SER A 136 1.01 18.38 -12.86
C SER A 136 0.05 18.14 -11.70
N LEU A 137 0.49 17.42 -10.67
CA LEU A 137 -0.29 17.10 -9.49
C LEU A 137 -0.38 18.30 -8.53
N GLY A 138 0.73 19.02 -8.34
CA GLY A 138 0.74 20.27 -7.56
C GLY A 138 -0.18 21.35 -8.16
N SER A 139 -0.19 21.47 -9.48
CA SER A 139 -1.11 22.40 -10.19
C SER A 139 -2.58 22.02 -10.01
N PHE A 140 -2.89 20.72 -10.06
CA PHE A 140 -4.25 20.22 -9.84
C PHE A 140 -4.74 20.50 -8.42
N VAL A 141 -3.91 20.22 -7.40
CA VAL A 141 -4.25 20.46 -5.99
C VAL A 141 -4.52 21.95 -5.73
N LYS A 142 -3.68 22.84 -6.28
CA LYS A 142 -3.86 24.30 -6.17
C LYS A 142 -5.18 24.77 -6.79
N ALA A 143 -5.50 24.28 -7.98
CA ALA A 143 -6.74 24.64 -8.67
C ALA A 143 -7.98 24.22 -7.86
N HIS A 144 -7.99 23.01 -7.31
CA HIS A 144 -9.11 22.52 -6.51
C HIS A 144 -9.27 23.21 -5.17
N ILE A 145 -8.18 23.62 -4.52
CA ILE A 145 -8.24 24.38 -3.26
C ILE A 145 -8.70 25.82 -3.50
N TYR A 146 -8.24 26.46 -4.59
CA TYR A 146 -8.67 27.81 -4.94
C TYR A 146 -10.17 27.87 -5.31
N VAL A 147 -10.70 26.84 -5.99
CA VAL A 147 -12.13 26.72 -6.30
C VAL A 147 -13.00 26.54 -5.05
N ALA A 148 -12.46 25.92 -3.99
CA ALA A 148 -13.17 25.78 -2.72
C ALA A 148 -13.28 27.10 -1.92
N ASP A 149 -12.45 28.10 -2.22
CA ASP A 149 -12.48 29.42 -1.56
C ASP A 149 -13.43 30.40 -2.26
N GLN A 150 -13.67 30.24 -3.56
CA GLN A 150 -14.59 31.10 -4.34
C GLN A 150 -16.07 30.70 -4.27
N THR A 151 -16.40 29.59 -3.61
CA THR A 151 -17.77 29.09 -3.45
C THR A 151 -18.37 29.42 -2.07
N ARG A 152 -17.77 30.39 -1.36
CA ARG A 152 -18.24 30.90 -0.06
C ARG A 152 -18.78 32.32 -0.15
#